data_AF-A0A2G5X894-F1
#
_entry.id   AF-A0A2G5X894-F1
#
_cell.length_a   1.000
_cell.length_b   1.000
_cell.length_c   1.000
_cell.angle_alpha   90.00
_cell.angle_beta   90.00
_cell.angle_gamma   90.00
#
_symmetry.space_group_name_H-M   'P 1'
#
loop_
_entity.id
_entity.type
_entity.pdbx_description
1 polymer ?
#
loop_
_entity_poly.entity_id
_entity_poly.type
_entity_poly.pdbx_seq_one_letter_code
_entity_poly.pdbx_strand_id
1 'polypeptide(L)'
;MSLTKQHLQNNFNKAREADSPYVFIGISAEGVDEVIVIPKRSFEDKENFYLSAYDENLNHVMNKKVYIRGFSFGDVDEIRNII
;
A
#
# COMPACT_ATOMS: atom_id res chain seq x y z
N MET A 1 -9.54 6.60 12.80
CA MET A 1 -9.63 5.13 12.61
C MET A 1 -8.26 4.65 12.16
N SER A 2 -7.77 3.55 12.71
CA SER A 2 -6.49 2.97 12.28
C SER A 2 -6.68 2.23 10.95
N LEU A 3 -5.72 2.35 10.03
CA LEU A 3 -5.68 1.57 8.80
C LEU A 3 -5.48 0.09 9.13
N THR A 4 -6.08 -0.80 8.33
CA THR A 4 -5.99 -2.25 8.54
C THR A 4 -5.69 -2.97 7.23
N LYS A 5 -5.34 -4.26 7.35
CA LYS A 5 -5.13 -5.13 6.18
C LYS A 5 -6.35 -5.18 5.26
N GLN A 6 -7.57 -5.21 5.81
CA GLN A 6 -8.79 -5.15 5.02
C GLN A 6 -8.91 -3.85 4.22
N HIS A 7 -8.55 -2.71 4.80
CA HIS A 7 -8.55 -1.43 4.09
C HIS A 7 -7.56 -1.43 2.92
N LEU A 8 -6.40 -2.06 3.08
CA LEU A 8 -5.40 -2.22 2.01
C LEU A 8 -5.96 -3.07 0.85
N GLN A 9 -6.58 -4.21 1.17
CA GLN A 9 -7.22 -5.07 0.18
C GLN A 9 -8.30 -4.31 -0.60
N ASN A 10 -9.14 -3.56 0.12
CA ASN A 10 -10.16 -2.72 -0.50
C ASN A 10 -9.57 -1.63 -1.41
N ASN A 11 -8.38 -1.10 -1.09
CA ASN A 11 -7.69 -0.12 -1.93
C ASN A 11 -7.28 -0.73 -3.28
N PHE A 12 -6.72 -1.95 -3.29
CA PHE A 12 -6.40 -2.66 -4.53
C PHE A 12 -7.66 -2.99 -5.35
N ASN A 13 -8.74 -3.42 -4.69
CA ASN A 13 -10.00 -3.69 -5.38
C ASN A 13 -10.58 -2.43 -6.04
N LYS A 14 -10.63 -1.31 -5.32
CA LYS A 14 -11.07 -0.03 -5.88
C LYS A 14 -10.18 0.44 -7.03
N ALA A 15 -8.86 0.23 -6.93
CA ALA A 15 -7.95 0.56 -8.02
C ALA A 15 -8.25 -0.25 -9.29
N ARG A 16 -8.63 -1.53 -9.16
CA ARG A 16 -9.06 -2.37 -10.29
C ARG A 16 -10.40 -1.91 -10.86
N GLU A 17 -11.39 -1.63 -10.00
CA GLU A 17 -12.72 -1.16 -10.39
C GLU A 17 -12.67 0.19 -11.13
N ALA A 18 -11.79 1.09 -10.67
CA ALA A 18 -11.59 2.42 -11.25
C ALA A 18 -10.64 2.43 -12.46
N ASP A 19 -10.15 1.26 -12.90
CA ASP A 19 -9.13 1.13 -13.96
C ASP A 19 -7.85 1.94 -13.71
N SER A 20 -7.50 2.15 -12.44
CA SER A 20 -6.37 2.99 -12.04
C SER A 20 -5.03 2.43 -12.56
N PRO A 21 -4.14 3.29 -13.10
CA PRO A 21 -2.83 2.83 -13.56
C PRO A 21 -1.89 2.48 -12.42
N TYR A 22 -2.09 3.06 -11.23
CA TYR A 22 -1.21 2.85 -10.07
C TYR A 22 -1.95 2.65 -8.76
N VAL A 23 -1.27 1.92 -7.86
CA VAL A 23 -1.51 1.89 -6.42
C VAL A 23 -0.25 2.42 -5.75
N PHE A 24 -0.43 3.15 -4.66
CA PHE A 24 0.64 3.77 -3.92
C PHE A 24 0.62 3.30 -2.47
N ILE A 25 1.77 2.91 -1.95
CA ILE A 25 1.91 2.43 -0.57
C ILE A 25 2.97 3.29 0.13
N GLY A 26 2.54 4.07 1.12
CA GLY A 26 3.44 4.81 2.00
C GLY A 26 3.94 3.91 3.12
N ILE A 27 5.25 3.78 3.27
CA ILE A 27 5.91 2.92 4.26
C ILE A 27 6.79 3.80 5.15
N SER A 28 6.91 3.43 6.41
CA SER A 28 8.06 3.83 7.23
C SER A 28 8.91 2.60 7.48
N ALA A 29 10.19 2.69 7.13
CA ALA A 29 11.18 1.64 7.31
C ALA A 29 12.37 2.21 8.07
N GLU A 30 12.56 1.78 9.31
CA GLU A 30 13.68 2.22 10.17
C GLU A 30 13.79 3.75 10.32
N GLY A 31 12.64 4.43 10.33
CA GLY A 31 12.56 5.89 10.46
C GLY A 31 12.76 6.64 9.14
N VAL A 32 12.88 5.93 8.02
CA VAL A 32 12.87 6.51 6.68
C VAL A 32 11.50 6.33 6.05
N ASP A 33 11.05 7.40 5.40
CA ASP A 33 9.72 7.51 4.83
C ASP A 33 9.79 7.32 3.32
N GLU A 34 9.07 6.32 2.83
CA GLU A 34 9.11 5.90 1.42
C GLU A 34 7.71 5.75 0.84
N VAL A 35 7.59 5.95 -0.48
CA VAL A 35 6.36 5.64 -1.23
C VAL A 35 6.70 4.67 -2.34
N ILE A 36 6.03 3.52 -2.34
CA ILE A 36 6.13 2.52 -3.40
C ILE A 36 5.00 2.74 -4.40
N VAL A 37 5.36 2.97 -5.65
CA VAL A 37 4.43 3.06 -6.78
C VAL A 37 4.32 1.69 -7.44
N ILE A 38 3.11 1.15 -7.48
CA ILE A 38 2.82 -0.19 -8.01
C ILE A 38 2.05 0.00 -9.31
N PRO A 39 2.57 -0.40 -10.48
CA PRO A 39 1.83 -0.35 -11.71
C PRO A 39 0.74 -1.44 -11.75
N LYS A 40 -0.35 -1.17 -12.47
CA LYS A 40 -1.50 -2.09 -12.63
C LYS A 40 -1.13 -3.55 -12.90
N ARG A 41 -0.12 -3.78 -13.74
CA ARG A 41 0.39 -5.13 -14.08
C ARG A 41 0.93 -5.92 -12.88
N SER A 42 1.16 -5.27 -11.74
CA SER A 42 1.75 -5.85 -10.54
C SER A 42 0.81 -5.82 -9.34
N PHE A 43 -0.48 -5.46 -9.52
CA PHE A 43 -1.44 -5.36 -8.42
C PHE A 43 -1.62 -6.67 -7.67
N GLU A 44 -1.84 -7.78 -8.38
CA GLU A 44 -2.05 -9.09 -7.76
C GLU A 44 -0.85 -9.55 -6.95
N ASP A 45 0.34 -9.55 -7.56
CA ASP A 45 1.58 -9.98 -6.89
C ASP A 45 1.88 -9.13 -5.65
N LYS A 46 1.72 -7.81 -5.76
CA LYS A 46 2.01 -6.90 -4.66
C LYS A 46 0.96 -6.96 -3.56
N GLU A 47 -0.32 -7.06 -3.89
CA GLU A 47 -1.38 -7.28 -2.91
C GLU A 47 -1.10 -8.56 -2.09
N ASN A 48 -0.84 -9.68 -2.77
CA ASN A 48 -0.51 -10.95 -2.11
C ASN A 48 0.74 -10.84 -1.22
N PHE A 49 1.76 -10.12 -1.68
CA PHE A 49 2.94 -9.82 -0.86
C PHE A 49 2.57 -9.05 0.42
N TYR A 50 1.78 -7.98 0.33
CA TYR A 50 1.42 -7.21 1.52
C TYR A 50 0.51 -8.00 2.48
N LEU A 51 -0.44 -8.77 1.95
CA LEU A 51 -1.35 -9.58 2.76
C LEU A 51 -0.61 -10.67 3.56
N SER A 52 0.52 -11.17 3.04
CA SER A 52 1.36 -12.16 3.70
C SER A 52 2.46 -11.56 4.58
N ALA A 53 3.10 -10.47 4.16
CA ALA A 53 4.25 -9.88 4.85
C ALA A 53 3.88 -8.94 6.01
N TYR A 54 2.62 -8.52 6.11
CA TYR A 54 2.15 -7.59 7.14
C TYR A 54 1.05 -8.21 8.02
N ASP A 55 0.93 -7.75 9.27
CA ASP A 55 -0.17 -8.14 10.16
C ASP A 55 -1.44 -7.30 9.94
N GLU A 56 -2.48 -7.53 10.75
CA GLU A 56 -3.77 -6.82 10.62
C GLU A 56 -3.64 -5.31 10.78
N ASN A 57 -2.67 -4.86 11.58
CA ASN A 57 -2.37 -3.46 11.83
C ASN A 57 -1.30 -2.90 10.88
N LEU A 58 -1.03 -3.61 9.78
CA LEU A 58 -0.08 -3.23 8.75
C LEU A 58 1.37 -3.03 9.25
N ASN A 59 1.78 -3.81 10.26
CA ASN A 59 3.18 -3.90 10.66
C ASN A 59 3.81 -5.12 10.01
N HIS A 60 5.03 -4.99 9.48
CA HIS A 60 5.73 -6.10 8.87
C HIS A 60 5.94 -7.21 9.90
N VAL A 61 5.65 -8.46 9.52
CA VAL A 61 5.62 -9.58 10.48
C VAL A 61 7.01 -9.90 11.05
N MET A 62 8.07 -9.71 10.26
CA MET A 62 9.45 -9.99 10.66
C MET A 62 10.20 -8.79 11.24
N ASN A 63 9.74 -7.55 10.96
CA ASN A 63 10.44 -6.35 11.40
C ASN A 63 9.43 -5.26 11.78
N LYS A 64 9.14 -5.13 13.08
CA LYS A 64 8.15 -4.17 13.59
C LYS A 64 8.57 -2.69 13.42
N LYS A 65 9.81 -2.41 12.98
CA LYS A 65 10.24 -1.06 12.57
C LYS A 65 9.84 -0.73 11.13
N VAL A 66 9.19 -1.66 10.43
CA VAL A 66 8.66 -1.48 9.08
C VAL A 66 7.14 -1.59 9.13
N TYR A 67 6.43 -0.54 8.73
CA TYR A 67 4.97 -0.52 8.74
C TYR A 67 4.42 0.38 7.62
N ILE A 68 3.22 0.04 7.14
CA ILE A 68 2.52 0.85 6.14
C ILE A 68 1.79 1.97 6.87
N ARG A 69 2.02 3.21 6.42
CA ARG A 69 1.44 4.43 7.00
C ARG A 69 0.23 4.94 6.24
N GLY A 70 0.12 4.59 4.97
CA GLY A 70 -0.95 5.05 4.11
C GLY A 70 -0.93 4.32 2.78
N PHE A 71 -2.04 4.39 2.07
CA PHE A 71 -2.15 3.91 0.70
C PHE A 71 -3.26 4.65 -0.02
N SER A 72 -3.09 4.78 -1.33
CA SER A 72 -4.12 5.30 -2.25
C SER A 72 -3.96 4.60 -3.61
N PHE A 73 -4.74 5.04 -4.59
CA PHE A 73 -4.58 4.66 -5.99
C PHE A 73 -4.93 5.87 -6.86
N GLY A 74 -4.42 5.89 -8.08
CA GLY A 74 -4.75 6.91 -9.06
C GLY A 74 -3.67 7.06 -10.11
N ASP A 75 -3.65 8.24 -10.72
CA ASP A 75 -2.66 8.64 -11.71
C ASP A 75 -1.38 9.18 -11.07
N VAL A 76 -0.35 9.45 -11.88
CA VAL A 76 0.95 9.96 -11.39
C VAL A 76 0.78 11.26 -10.58
N ASP A 77 -0.22 12.07 -10.89
CA ASP A 77 -0.50 13.32 -10.17
C ASP A 77 -0.97 13.09 -8.71
N GLU A 78 -1.56 11.94 -8.41
CA GLU A 78 -2.02 11.56 -7.08
C GLU A 78 -0.87 11.21 -6.11
N ILE A 79 0.34 10.96 -6.62
CA ILE A 79 1.53 10.67 -5.79
C ILE A 79 1.75 11.75 -4.73
N ARG A 80 1.46 13.02 -5.05
CA ARG A 80 1.67 14.17 -4.15
C ARG A 80 0.84 14.12 -2.88
N ASN A 81 -0.24 13.35 -2.85
CA ASN A 81 -1.16 13.27 -1.71
C ASN A 81 -0.74 12.23 -0.66
N ILE A 82 0.38 11.53 -0.88
CA ILE A 82 0.82 10.39 -0.06
C ILE A 82 2.15 10.67 0.64
N ILE A 83 2.91 11.64 0.14
CA ILE A 83 4.19 12.10 0.70
C ILE A 83 3.93 13.20 1.73
#